data_AF-A0A9X6KW55-F1
#
_entry.id   AF-A0A9X6KW55-F1
#
_cell.length_a   1.000
_cell.length_b   1.000
_cell.length_c   1.000
_cell.angle_alpha   90.00
_cell.angle_beta   90.00
_cell.angle_gamma   90.00
#
_symmetry.space_group_name_H-M   'P 1'
#
loop_
_entity.id
_entity.type
_entity.pdbx_description
1 polymer ?
#
loop_
_entity_poly.entity_id
_entity_poly.type
_entity_poly.pdbx_seq_one_letter_code
_entity_poly.pdbx_strand_id
1 'polypeptide(L)'
;MLGTRVKTLRKEIKLTQQALGDKVGLKKSSISEIENGRNAPSNEVLNKLAGAFGVTADYLLGRSDHKQLTMDESSEIKKEMLEMAGKIEKLDSSKQETILNMMKNILEQASKL
;
A
#
# COMPACT_ATOMS: atom_id res chain seq x y z
N MET A 1 -4.74 -10.34 15.59
CA MET A 1 -5.74 -10.98 14.70
C MET A 1 -6.54 -9.90 13.97
N LEU A 2 -7.30 -10.23 12.92
CA LEU A 2 -8.02 -9.27 12.05
C LEU A 2 -8.79 -8.20 12.82
N GLY A 3 -9.57 -8.59 13.83
CA GLY A 3 -10.35 -7.65 14.65
C GLY A 3 -9.50 -6.55 15.29
N THR A 4 -8.30 -6.91 15.77
CA THR A 4 -7.33 -5.95 16.32
C THR A 4 -6.86 -4.96 15.25
N ARG A 5 -6.53 -5.44 14.03
CA ARG A 5 -6.08 -4.57 12.93
C ARG A 5 -7.18 -3.61 12.48
N VAL A 6 -8.42 -4.09 12.36
CA VAL A 6 -9.59 -3.25 12.04
C VAL A 6 -9.80 -2.17 13.12
N LYS A 7 -9.75 -2.55 14.40
CA LYS A 7 -9.90 -1.61 15.53
C LYS A 7 -8.80 -0.56 15.56
N THR A 8 -7.56 -0.96 15.27
CA THR A 8 -6.41 -0.03 15.21
C THR A 8 -6.58 0.95 14.06
N LEU A 9 -6.80 0.48 12.83
CA LEU A 9 -6.97 1.34 11.65
C LEU A 9 -8.14 2.32 11.82
N ARG A 10 -9.29 1.86 12.33
CA ARG A 10 -10.43 2.73 12.60
C ARG A 10 -10.06 3.88 13.54
N LYS A 11 -9.29 3.59 14.59
CA LYS A 11 -8.84 4.59 15.56
C LYS A 11 -7.80 5.54 14.96
N GLU A 12 -6.89 5.06 14.10
CA GLU A 12 -5.92 5.90 13.38
C GLU A 12 -6.64 6.99 12.56
N ILE A 13 -7.72 6.62 11.86
CA ILE A 13 -8.55 7.57 11.09
C ILE A 13 -9.69 8.21 11.91
N LYS A 14 -9.66 8.09 13.24
CA LYS A 14 -10.57 8.73 14.21
C LYS A 14 -12.07 8.48 13.97
N LEU A 15 -12.44 7.32 13.41
CA LEU A 15 -13.84 6.97 13.20
C LEU A 15 -14.45 6.31 14.45
N THR A 16 -15.73 6.57 14.72
CA THR A 16 -16.53 5.77 15.65
C THR A 16 -16.89 4.42 15.00
N GLN A 17 -17.27 3.42 15.80
CA GLN A 17 -17.75 2.14 15.25
C GLN A 17 -19.01 2.32 14.39
N GLN A 18 -19.88 3.28 14.73
CA GLN A 18 -21.06 3.61 13.93
C GLN A 18 -20.64 4.21 12.59
N ALA A 19 -19.76 5.22 12.60
CA ALA A 19 -19.30 5.87 11.37
C ALA A 19 -18.57 4.90 10.41
N LEU A 20 -17.78 3.96 10.95
CA LEU A 20 -17.20 2.91 10.12
C LEU A 20 -18.30 2.00 9.55
N GLY A 21 -19.27 1.60 10.38
CA GLY A 21 -20.42 0.81 9.96
C GLY A 21 -21.16 1.46 8.79
N ASP A 22 -21.52 2.74 8.92
CA ASP A 22 -22.19 3.51 7.87
C ASP A 22 -21.38 3.52 6.56
N LYS A 23 -20.04 3.64 6.66
CA LYS A 23 -19.13 3.63 5.50
C LYS A 23 -19.06 2.28 4.78
N VAL A 24 -19.22 1.16 5.49
CA VAL A 24 -19.12 -0.20 4.91
C VAL A 24 -20.46 -0.94 4.81
N GLY A 25 -21.57 -0.28 5.13
CA GLY A 25 -22.91 -0.84 5.07
C GLY A 25 -23.23 -1.83 6.20
N LEU A 26 -22.69 -1.61 7.40
CA LEU A 26 -22.89 -2.46 8.58
C LEU A 26 -23.43 -1.67 9.78
N LYS A 27 -24.10 -2.40 10.69
CA LYS A 27 -24.50 -1.84 11.99
C LYS A 27 -23.28 -1.72 12.92
N LYS A 28 -23.31 -0.77 13.86
CA LYS A 28 -22.28 -0.63 14.92
C LYS A 28 -22.00 -1.94 15.66
N SER A 29 -23.03 -2.74 15.95
CA SER A 29 -22.89 -4.03 16.63
C SER A 29 -22.01 -5.00 15.84
N SER A 30 -22.21 -5.10 14.52
CA SER A 30 -21.40 -5.95 13.63
C SER A 30 -19.94 -5.51 13.61
N ILE A 31 -19.67 -4.20 13.57
CA ILE A 31 -18.29 -3.67 13.69
C ILE A 31 -17.68 -4.07 15.04
N SER A 32 -18.43 -3.95 16.13
CA SER A 32 -17.97 -4.36 17.46
C SER A 32 -17.66 -5.85 17.53
N GLU A 33 -18.48 -6.72 16.93
CA GLU A 33 -18.22 -8.16 16.89
C GLU A 33 -16.96 -8.49 16.08
N ILE A 34 -16.76 -7.86 14.92
CA ILE A 34 -15.55 -8.01 14.10
C ILE A 34 -14.31 -7.58 14.88
N GLU A 35 -14.34 -6.40 15.49
CA GLU A 35 -13.20 -5.86 16.25
C GLU A 35 -12.81 -6.72 17.46
N ASN A 36 -13.78 -7.41 18.06
CA ASN A 36 -13.57 -8.30 19.19
C ASN A 36 -13.34 -9.76 18.76
N GLY A 37 -13.30 -10.05 17.45
CA GLY A 37 -13.07 -11.40 16.92
C GLY A 37 -14.22 -12.37 17.14
N ARG A 38 -15.42 -11.88 17.46
CA ARG A 38 -16.62 -12.71 17.66
C ARG A 38 -17.31 -13.08 16.34
N ASN A 39 -17.07 -12.31 15.29
CA ASN A 39 -17.63 -12.56 13.96
C ASN A 39 -16.59 -12.26 12.88
N ALA A 40 -16.55 -13.10 11.84
CA ALA A 40 -15.69 -12.88 10.68
C ALA A 40 -16.46 -12.08 9.60
N PRO A 41 -15.84 -11.07 8.97
CA PRO A 41 -16.49 -10.38 7.87
C PRO A 41 -16.64 -11.30 6.65
N SER A 42 -17.68 -11.09 5.84
CA SER A 42 -17.74 -11.67 4.50
C SER A 42 -16.64 -11.09 3.61
N ASN A 43 -16.36 -11.73 2.47
CA ASN A 43 -15.39 -11.21 1.49
C ASN A 43 -15.76 -9.80 1.01
N GLU A 44 -17.05 -9.54 0.78
CA GLU A 44 -17.53 -8.22 0.39
C GLU A 44 -17.25 -7.16 1.47
N VAL A 45 -17.56 -7.47 2.73
CA VAL A 45 -17.29 -6.58 3.88
C VAL A 45 -15.78 -6.38 4.06
N LEU A 46 -14.98 -7.44 3.92
CA LEU A 46 -13.53 -7.37 4.02
C LEU A 46 -12.95 -6.39 2.99
N ASN A 47 -13.42 -6.46 1.74
CA ASN A 47 -13.02 -5.54 0.68
C ASN A 47 -13.46 -4.10 0.96
N LYS A 48 -14.68 -3.90 1.47
CA LYS A 48 -15.15 -2.56 1.88
C LYS A 48 -14.31 -1.99 3.03
N LEU A 49 -13.94 -2.81 4.01
CA LEU A 49 -13.05 -2.41 5.11
C LEU A 49 -11.65 -2.06 4.59
N ALA A 50 -11.07 -2.90 3.73
CA ALA A 50 -9.77 -2.66 3.11
C ALA A 50 -9.76 -1.32 2.35
N GLY A 51 -10.76 -1.09 1.49
CA GLY A 51 -10.94 0.17 0.77
C GLY A 51 -11.18 1.37 1.72
N ALA A 52 -11.97 1.18 2.78
CA ALA A 52 -12.25 2.25 3.74
C ALA A 52 -11.00 2.74 4.49
N PHE A 53 -9.98 1.88 4.66
CA PHE A 53 -8.72 2.19 5.32
C PHE A 53 -7.56 2.45 4.36
N GLY A 54 -7.73 2.22 3.05
CA GLY A 54 -6.65 2.34 2.07
C GLY A 54 -5.56 1.27 2.25
N VAL A 55 -5.94 0.06 2.64
CA VAL A 55 -5.04 -1.08 2.90
C VAL A 55 -5.45 -2.30 2.08
N THR A 56 -4.63 -3.35 2.08
CA THR A 56 -4.96 -4.64 1.45
C THR A 56 -5.79 -5.54 2.35
N ALA A 57 -6.54 -6.46 1.75
CA ALA A 57 -7.20 -7.53 2.48
C ALA A 57 -6.19 -8.45 3.19
N ASP A 58 -5.03 -8.70 2.58
CA ASP A 58 -3.96 -9.51 3.19
C ASP A 58 -3.36 -8.86 4.44
N TYR A 59 -3.24 -7.52 4.45
CA TYR A 59 -2.92 -6.80 5.67
C TYR A 59 -4.01 -7.00 6.72
N LEU A 60 -5.29 -6.88 6.39
CA LEU A 60 -6.34 -7.09 7.40
C LEU A 60 -6.36 -8.52 7.93
N LEU A 61 -6.09 -9.51 7.08
CA LEU A 61 -6.07 -10.93 7.43
C LEU A 61 -4.79 -11.36 8.18
N GLY A 62 -3.77 -10.50 8.26
CA GLY A 62 -2.52 -10.85 8.92
C GLY A 62 -1.55 -11.69 8.06
N ARG A 63 -1.79 -11.75 6.75
CA ARG A 63 -0.92 -12.46 5.79
C ARG A 63 0.28 -11.64 5.34
N SER A 64 0.23 -10.32 5.55
CA SER A 64 1.31 -9.38 5.29
C SER A 64 1.35 -8.31 6.39
N ASP A 65 2.52 -7.79 6.73
CA ASP A 65 2.66 -6.63 7.62
C ASP A 65 2.70 -5.29 6.85
N HIS A 66 2.69 -5.33 5.51
CA HIS A 66 2.61 -4.15 4.66
C HIS A 66 1.14 -3.73 4.48
N LYS A 67 0.80 -2.50 4.92
CA LYS A 67 -0.56 -1.93 4.84
C LYS A 67 -1.07 -1.87 3.40
N GLN A 68 -0.21 -1.48 2.46
CA GLN A 68 -0.51 -1.47 1.04
C GLN A 68 0.20 -2.64 0.37
N LEU A 69 -0.26 -3.02 -0.83
CA LEU A 69 0.66 -3.68 -1.75
C LEU A 69 1.81 -2.68 -1.88
N THR A 70 3.02 -3.07 -1.50
CA THR A 70 4.20 -2.33 -1.97
C THR A 70 4.07 -2.34 -3.48
N MET A 71 3.68 -1.21 -4.06
CA MET A 71 3.79 -0.95 -5.49
C MET A 71 5.28 -0.95 -5.81
N ASP A 72 5.88 -2.12 -5.85
CA ASP A 72 7.21 -2.29 -6.40
C ASP A 72 7.28 -3.44 -7.40
N GLU A 73 6.13 -3.82 -7.95
CA GLU A 73 6.02 -4.68 -9.13
C GLU A 73 5.19 -4.05 -10.27
N SER A 74 4.67 -2.82 -10.12
CA SER A 74 3.80 -2.21 -11.16
C SER A 74 3.90 -0.69 -11.33
N SER A 75 4.99 -0.02 -10.95
CA SER A 75 5.18 1.35 -11.45
C SER A 75 5.71 1.24 -12.89
N GLU A 76 4.97 1.77 -13.87
CA GLU A 76 5.46 1.88 -15.26
C GLU A 76 6.86 2.51 -15.30
N ILE A 77 7.15 3.40 -14.35
CA ILE A 77 8.48 3.99 -14.14
C ILE A 77 9.55 2.93 -13.84
N LYS A 78 9.30 1.96 -12.95
CA LYS A 78 10.27 0.89 -12.64
C LYS A 78 10.49 -0.02 -13.84
N LYS A 79 9.41 -0.33 -14.56
CA LYS A 79 9.50 -1.12 -15.80
C LYS A 79 10.29 -0.38 -16.87
N GLU A 80 10.00 0.89 -17.09
CA GLU A 80 10.75 1.76 -18.01
C GLU A 80 12.22 1.88 -17.59
N MET A 81 12.52 2.01 -16.30
CA MET A 81 13.90 2.05 -15.79
C MET A 81 14.65 0.74 -16.07
N LEU A 82 14.01 -0.42 -15.89
CA LEU A 82 14.60 -1.72 -16.22
C LEU A 82 14.83 -1.87 -17.74
N GLU A 83 13.88 -1.44 -18.56
CA GLU A 83 14.03 -1.44 -20.01
C GLU A 83 15.13 -0.48 -20.49
N MET A 84 15.25 0.69 -19.87
CA MET A 84 16.33 1.64 -20.13
C MET A 84 17.69 1.08 -19.71
N ALA A 85 17.78 0.42 -18.55
CA ALA A 85 19.02 -0.22 -18.10
C ALA A 85 19.54 -1.25 -19.13
N GLY A 86 18.65 -2.08 -19.68
CA GLY A 86 19.01 -3.04 -20.73
C GLY A 86 19.41 -2.40 -22.07
N LYS A 87 18.95 -1.17 -22.36
CA LYS A 87 19.41 -0.39 -23.53
C LYS A 87 20.78 0.25 -23.27
N ILE A 88 21.01 0.76 -22.07
CA ILE A 88 22.27 1.40 -21.65
C ILE A 88 23.41 0.39 -21.70
N GLU A 89 23.18 -0.85 -21.27
CA GLU A 89 24.20 -1.93 -21.30
C GLU A 89 24.75 -2.19 -22.71
N LYS A 90 23.95 -1.95 -23.75
CA LYS A 90 24.34 -2.15 -25.15
C LYS A 90 25.12 -0.97 -25.76
N LEU A 91 25.25 0.14 -25.03
CA LEU A 91 26.01 1.30 -25.47
C LEU A 91 27.51 1.15 -25.15
N ASP A 92 28.35 1.93 -25.81
CA ASP A 92 29.76 2.02 -25.49
C ASP A 92 30.00 2.67 -24.11
N SER A 93 31.16 2.37 -23.52
CA SER A 93 31.52 2.80 -22.17
C SER A 93 31.46 4.32 -21.98
N SER A 94 31.79 5.11 -23.00
CA SER A 94 31.76 6.58 -22.91
C SER A 94 30.32 7.10 -22.76
N LYS A 95 29.36 6.52 -23.50
CA LYS A 95 27.94 6.86 -23.35
C LYS A 95 27.35 6.38 -22.03
N GLN A 96 27.72 5.18 -21.57
CA GLN A 96 27.29 4.65 -20.28
C GLN A 96 27.75 5.57 -19.12
N GLU A 97 29.01 5.99 -19.14
CA GLU A 97 29.58 6.89 -18.14
C GLU A 97 28.89 8.26 -18.14
N THR A 98 28.62 8.79 -19.34
CA THR A 98 27.88 10.06 -19.51
C THR A 98 26.49 9.98 -18.84
N ILE A 99 25.74 8.91 -19.10
CA ILE A 99 24.40 8.71 -18.53
C ILE A 99 24.48 8.56 -17.01
N LEU A 100 25.43 7.78 -16.49
CA LEU A 100 25.62 7.61 -15.05
C LEU A 100 25.90 8.94 -14.34
N ASN A 101 26.74 9.79 -14.93
CA ASN A 101 27.06 11.09 -14.36
C ASN A 101 25.85 12.04 -14.38
N MET A 102 25.03 12.02 -15.44
CA MET A 102 23.77 12.76 -15.47
C MET A 102 22.82 12.32 -14.35
N MET A 103 22.65 11.00 -14.15
CA MET A 103 21.79 10.46 -13.09
C MET A 103 22.28 10.87 -11.69
N LYS A 104 23.59 10.76 -11.44
CA LYS A 104 24.20 11.18 -10.17
C LYS A 104 23.93 12.66 -9.87
N ASN A 105 24.10 13.52 -10.88
CA ASN A 105 23.86 14.96 -10.73
C ASN A 105 22.41 15.29 -10.38
N ILE A 106 21.44 14.57 -10.95
CA ILE A 106 20.01 14.75 -10.64
C ILE A 106 19.72 14.34 -9.19
N LEU A 107 20.23 13.19 -8.76
CA LEU A 107 20.01 12.69 -7.40
C LEU A 107 20.65 13.59 -6.34
N GLU A 108 21.82 14.15 -6.63
CA GLU A 108 22.49 15.09 -5.74
C GLU A 108 21.73 16.40 -5.60
N GLN A 109 21.12 16.91 -6.69
CA GLN A 109 20.27 18.11 -6.63
C GLN A 109 18.99 17.87 -5.82
N ALA A 110 18.35 16.71 -6.00
CA ALA A 110 17.15 16.35 -5.25
C ALA A 110 17.41 16.19 -3.74
N SER A 111 18.64 15.85 -3.35
CA SER A 111 19.06 15.67 -1.95
C SER A 111 19.44 16.97 -1.24
N LYS A 112 19.54 18.09 -1.98
CA LYS A 112 19.87 19.43 -1.46
C LYS A 112 18.62 20.31 -1.24
N LEU A 113 17.43 19.77 -1.50
CA LEU A 113 16.11 20.37 -1.20
C LEU A 113 15.55 19.79 0.10
#